data_AF-A0A447RYS7-F1
#
_entry.id   AF-A0A447RYS7-F1
#
_cell.length_a   1.000
_cell.length_b   1.000
_cell.length_c   1.000
_cell.angle_alpha   90.00
_cell.angle_beta   90.00
_cell.angle_gamma   90.00
#
_symmetry.space_group_name_H-M   'P 1'
#
loop_
_entity.id
_entity.type
_entity.pdbx_description
1 polymer ?
#
loop_
_entity_poly.entity_id
_entity_poly.type
_entity_poly.pdbx_seq_one_letter_code
_entity_poly.pdbx_strand_id
1 'polypeptide(L)'
;MSGVEAAISAGGIIFAYLGLTPIISVASEVQKPQRTIPIALILSVVLSTIIYVLLQLAFLGSIPTEMLNGGWAEVSKQFSLPYRDIAITLGMGWLAFMVISDAIISPSGTGNIYMNATPRVIYGWAKAGTFFKAFTHIDKASGIPRPALWLTFGLSIFWTLPFPSWEQLISVVSAALVLSYAIAPVTAAGLRRNAPDLPRPFRVRAFGIIGPISFMISALIVYWSGWNTLSWLLGLQIVMFVVYVMCKGKVPEHTVSLAQQVKSSLWLIVFYALIILFSWLGSFGGLNVIGHPWDTVLVAAMSLGIYYWGARSCLPQANFSGDEEE
;
A
#
# COMPACT_ATOMS: atom_id res chain seq x y z
N MET A 1 21.51 2.32 -14.79
CA MET A 1 21.02 3.32 -13.82
C MET A 1 19.61 2.91 -13.46
N SER A 2 19.45 2.28 -12.30
CA SER A 2 18.20 1.71 -11.75
C SER A 2 18.14 1.88 -10.23
N GLY A 3 19.09 2.63 -9.67
CA GLY A 3 19.33 2.68 -8.23
C GLY A 3 18.25 3.43 -7.47
N VAL A 4 17.69 4.49 -8.05
CA VAL A 4 16.64 5.29 -7.41
C VAL A 4 15.32 4.51 -7.44
N GLU A 5 14.96 3.95 -8.59
CA GLU A 5 13.75 3.14 -8.77
C GLU A 5 13.79 1.88 -7.90
N ALA A 6 14.93 1.18 -7.88
CA ALA A 6 15.14 0.04 -7.01
C ALA A 6 15.11 0.42 -5.52
N ALA A 7 15.67 1.58 -5.15
CA ALA A 7 15.61 2.05 -3.76
C ALA A 7 14.18 2.40 -3.33
N ILE A 8 13.38 3.00 -4.22
CA ILE A 8 11.98 3.34 -3.94
C ILE A 8 11.19 2.08 -3.62
N SER A 9 11.34 1.01 -4.42
CA SER A 9 10.56 -0.21 -4.25
C SER A 9 11.23 -1.25 -3.34
N ALA A 10 12.40 -1.78 -3.72
CA ALA A 10 13.09 -2.84 -3.00
C ALA A 10 13.91 -2.33 -1.80
N GLY A 11 14.36 -1.06 -1.83
CA GLY A 11 15.14 -0.45 -0.75
C GLY A 11 14.33 -0.03 0.48
N GLY A 12 13.03 -0.33 0.52
CA GLY A 12 12.17 -0.06 1.68
C GLY A 12 11.79 1.41 1.88
N ILE A 13 12.14 2.31 0.95
CA ILE A 13 11.75 3.72 1.04
C ILE A 13 10.23 3.84 1.06
N ILE A 14 9.53 3.19 0.12
CA ILE A 14 8.07 3.25 0.10
C ILE A 14 7.47 2.64 1.37
N PHE A 15 8.04 1.53 1.86
CA PHE A 15 7.63 0.88 3.11
C PHE A 15 7.63 1.85 4.29
N ALA A 16 8.67 2.68 4.39
CA ALA A 16 8.82 3.67 5.45
C ALA A 16 7.74 4.79 5.43
N TYR A 17 7.04 4.98 4.31
CA TYR A 17 5.91 5.91 4.17
C TYR A 17 4.54 5.24 4.16
N LEU A 18 4.48 3.91 4.34
CA LEU A 18 3.21 3.20 4.53
C LEU A 18 2.64 3.51 5.93
N GLY A 19 1.33 3.34 6.10
CA GLY A 19 0.63 3.66 7.36
C GLY A 19 -0.46 4.72 7.25
N LEU A 20 -0.87 5.07 6.03
CA LEU A 20 -1.98 6.00 5.81
C LEU A 20 -3.35 5.34 6.03
N THR A 21 -3.46 4.02 5.78
CA THR A 21 -4.73 3.27 5.89
C THR A 21 -5.31 3.28 7.30
N PRO A 22 -4.53 3.01 8.37
CA PRO A 22 -5.06 3.04 9.74
C PRO A 22 -5.69 4.37 10.14
N ILE A 23 -5.17 5.50 9.64
CA ILE A 23 -5.74 6.84 9.89
C ILE A 23 -7.19 6.92 9.35
N ILE A 24 -7.44 6.31 8.20
CA ILE A 24 -8.76 6.31 7.55
C ILE A 24 -9.68 5.27 8.22
N SER A 25 -9.14 4.13 8.68
CA SER A 25 -9.94 3.07 9.31
C SER A 25 -10.66 3.50 10.59
N VAL A 26 -10.21 4.57 11.24
CA VAL A 26 -10.84 5.15 12.45
C VAL A 26 -11.56 6.47 12.16
N ALA A 27 -11.82 6.79 10.88
CA ALA A 27 -12.39 8.06 10.47
C ALA A 27 -13.73 8.40 11.17
N SER A 28 -14.55 7.40 11.47
CA SER A 28 -15.83 7.57 12.18
C SER A 28 -15.68 7.99 13.65
N GLU A 29 -14.53 7.72 14.26
CA GLU A 29 -14.22 8.03 15.66
C GLU A 29 -13.50 9.38 15.81
N VAL A 30 -13.08 10.00 14.70
CA VAL A 30 -12.31 11.24 14.69
C VAL A 30 -13.23 12.45 14.85
N GLN A 31 -12.86 13.39 15.72
CA GLN A 31 -13.54 14.68 15.82
C GLN A 31 -13.30 15.52 14.55
N LYS A 32 -14.38 15.98 13.91
CA LYS A 32 -14.34 16.78 12.66
C LYS A 32 -13.48 16.11 11.57
N PRO A 33 -13.84 14.89 11.12
CA PRO A 33 -13.00 14.07 10.25
C PRO A 33 -12.66 14.77 8.92
N GLN A 34 -13.54 15.66 8.45
CA GLN A 34 -13.38 16.43 7.21
C GLN A 34 -12.15 17.35 7.22
N ARG A 35 -11.69 17.77 8.40
CA ARG A 35 -10.50 18.63 8.57
C ARG A 35 -9.34 17.87 9.20
N THR A 36 -9.63 17.03 10.20
CA THR A 36 -8.59 16.34 10.97
C THR A 36 -7.89 15.27 10.15
N ILE A 37 -8.61 14.46 9.35
CA ILE A 37 -8.00 13.39 8.56
C ILE A 37 -7.07 13.93 7.47
N PRO A 38 -7.48 14.92 6.64
CA PRO A 38 -6.57 15.48 5.65
C PRO A 38 -5.31 16.11 6.25
N ILE A 39 -5.45 16.82 7.38
CA ILE A 39 -4.31 17.42 8.08
C ILE A 39 -3.38 16.33 8.61
N ALA A 40 -3.92 15.29 9.25
CA ALA A 40 -3.13 14.19 9.79
C ALA A 40 -2.34 13.46 8.68
N LEU A 41 -2.96 13.19 7.53
CA LEU A 41 -2.31 12.56 6.38
C LEU A 41 -1.18 13.41 5.78
N ILE A 42 -1.37 14.73 5.66
CA ILE A 42 -0.34 15.63 5.12
C ILE A 42 0.80 15.79 6.14
N LEU A 43 0.45 16.00 7.42
CA LEU A 43 1.42 16.20 8.48
C LEU A 43 2.29 14.95 8.67
N SER A 44 1.70 13.75 8.61
CA SER A 44 2.47 12.50 8.73
C SER A 44 3.50 12.38 7.62
N VAL A 45 3.10 12.57 6.36
CA VAL A 45 4.01 12.49 5.21
C VAL A 45 5.11 13.56 5.30
N VAL A 46 4.76 14.82 5.59
CA VAL A 46 5.74 15.92 5.65
C VAL A 46 6.73 15.70 6.80
N LEU A 47 6.24 15.33 7.99
CA LEU A 47 7.09 15.11 9.15
C LEU A 47 8.01 13.91 8.94
N SER A 48 7.49 12.78 8.44
CA SER A 48 8.31 11.62 8.08
C SER A 48 9.35 11.98 7.02
N THR A 49 9.00 12.81 6.03
CA THR A 49 9.94 13.28 5.01
C THR A 49 11.09 14.06 5.63
N ILE A 50 10.79 15.02 6.50
CA ILE A 50 11.81 15.83 7.18
C ILE A 50 12.73 14.91 8.00
N ILE A 51 12.16 14.01 8.81
CA ILE A 51 12.94 13.10 9.66
C ILE A 51 13.82 12.18 8.82
N TYR A 52 13.28 11.56 7.78
CA TYR A 52 14.07 10.66 6.93
C TYR A 52 15.19 11.41 6.21
N VAL A 53 14.93 12.59 5.64
CA VAL A 53 15.97 13.42 5.02
C VAL A 53 17.06 13.78 6.02
N LEU A 54 16.70 14.19 7.24
CA LEU A 54 17.68 14.48 8.29
C LEU A 54 18.52 13.26 8.67
N LEU A 55 17.89 12.08 8.76
CA LEU A 55 18.58 10.82 9.02
C LEU A 55 19.55 10.46 7.89
N GLN A 56 19.15 10.63 6.61
CA GLN A 56 20.05 10.45 5.48
C GLN A 56 21.22 11.44 5.48
N LEU A 57 20.98 12.71 5.79
CA LEU A 57 22.04 13.71 5.92
C LEU A 57 23.01 13.37 7.06
N ALA A 58 22.49 12.92 8.21
CA ALA A 58 23.32 12.50 9.34
C ALA A 58 24.17 11.28 9.00
N PHE A 59 23.59 10.28 8.31
CA PHE A 59 24.31 9.10 7.84
C PHE A 59 25.44 9.48 6.88
N LEU A 60 25.13 10.24 5.81
CA LEU A 60 26.10 10.67 4.82
C LEU A 60 27.20 11.55 5.42
N GLY A 61 26.85 12.45 6.35
CA GLY A 61 27.81 13.31 7.03
C GLY A 61 28.70 12.59 8.05
N SER A 62 28.30 11.40 8.52
CA SER A 62 29.06 10.62 9.50
C SER A 62 30.03 9.62 8.88
N ILE A 63 29.91 9.32 7.59
CA ILE A 63 30.79 8.36 6.91
C ILE A 63 32.09 9.05 6.46
N PRO A 64 33.27 8.60 6.91
CA PRO A 64 34.54 9.10 6.41
C PRO A 64 34.68 8.89 4.91
N THR A 65 35.14 9.93 4.19
CA THR A 65 35.28 9.89 2.73
C THR A 65 36.24 8.79 2.25
N GLU A 66 37.20 8.40 3.08
CA GLU A 66 38.13 7.30 2.83
C GLU A 66 37.43 5.94 2.66
N MET A 67 36.32 5.73 3.38
CA MET A 67 35.54 4.48 3.30
C MET A 67 34.73 4.39 2.00
N LEU A 68 34.50 5.53 1.33
CA LEU A 68 33.83 5.57 0.03
C LEU A 68 34.73 5.06 -1.10
N ASN A 69 36.04 4.96 -0.89
CA ASN A 69 36.98 4.41 -1.88
C ASN A 69 36.69 2.92 -2.19
N GLY A 70 36.14 2.18 -1.21
CA GLY A 70 35.66 0.79 -1.40
C GLY A 70 34.26 0.69 -2.02
N GLY A 71 33.60 1.82 -2.27
CA GLY A 71 32.24 1.91 -2.78
C GLY A 71 31.15 1.65 -1.72
N TRP A 72 29.90 1.91 -2.10
CA TRP A 72 28.72 1.79 -1.20
C TRP A 72 28.49 0.38 -0.66
N ALA A 73 28.92 -0.65 -1.39
CA ALA A 73 28.79 -2.03 -0.96
C ALA A 73 29.61 -2.31 0.31
N GLU A 74 30.82 -1.74 0.42
CA GLU A 74 31.67 -1.95 1.59
C GLU A 74 31.13 -1.20 2.81
N VAL A 75 30.65 0.03 2.60
CA VAL A 75 29.95 0.81 3.63
C VAL A 75 28.75 0.04 4.18
N SER A 76 27.94 -0.59 3.32
CA SER A 76 26.75 -1.34 3.74
C SER A 76 27.07 -2.56 4.62
N LYS A 77 28.21 -3.22 4.40
CA LYS A 77 28.65 -4.37 5.21
C LYS A 77 29.15 -3.93 6.58
N GLN A 78 29.89 -2.83 6.62
CA GLN A 78 30.49 -2.33 7.85
C GLN A 78 29.47 -1.64 8.77
N PHE A 79 28.43 -1.04 8.18
CA PHE A 79 27.34 -0.35 8.88
C PHE A 79 26.03 -1.10 8.71
N SER A 80 26.00 -2.38 9.12
CA SER A 80 24.79 -3.23 9.06
C SER A 80 23.62 -2.67 9.88
N LEU A 81 23.91 -1.93 10.96
CA LEU A 81 22.97 -1.16 11.76
C LEU A 81 23.43 0.30 11.76
N PRO A 82 23.17 1.06 10.68
CA PRO A 82 23.86 2.33 10.40
C PRO A 82 23.99 3.28 11.59
N TYR A 83 22.86 3.60 12.22
CA TYR A 83 22.84 4.59 13.31
C TYR A 83 23.42 4.06 14.62
N ARG A 84 23.32 2.75 14.87
CA ARG A 84 23.99 2.13 16.02
C ARG A 84 25.50 2.13 15.82
N ASP A 85 25.96 1.66 14.68
CA ASP A 85 27.37 1.47 14.38
C ASP A 85 28.09 2.82 14.30
N ILE A 86 27.44 3.85 13.72
CA ILE A 86 27.91 5.24 13.79
C ILE A 86 27.97 5.74 15.23
N ALA A 87 26.92 5.53 16.04
CA ALA A 87 26.91 5.98 17.43
C ALA A 87 28.04 5.36 18.27
N ILE A 88 28.32 4.06 18.08
CA ILE A 88 29.44 3.37 18.73
C ILE A 88 30.78 3.95 18.27
N THR A 89 30.95 4.17 16.97
CA THR A 89 32.18 4.74 16.40
C THR A 89 32.47 6.13 16.93
N LEU A 90 31.42 6.93 17.18
CA LEU A 90 31.51 8.27 17.77
C LEU A 90 31.64 8.25 19.31
N GLY A 91 31.74 7.08 19.94
CA GLY A 91 31.83 6.94 21.40
C GLY A 91 30.52 7.23 22.14
N MET A 92 29.40 7.38 21.44
CA MET A 92 28.08 7.67 21.99
C MET A 92 27.31 6.39 22.33
N GLY A 93 27.83 5.62 23.29
CA GLY A 93 27.23 4.33 23.70
C GLY A 93 25.76 4.45 24.16
N TRP A 94 25.40 5.56 24.81
CA TRP A 94 24.01 5.83 25.22
C TRP A 94 23.05 5.93 24.02
N LEU A 95 23.52 6.54 22.92
CA LEU A 95 22.74 6.71 21.70
C LEU A 95 22.59 5.37 20.99
N ALA A 96 23.66 4.58 20.93
CA ALA A 96 23.62 3.22 20.38
C ALA A 96 22.59 2.34 21.12
N PHE A 97 22.58 2.41 22.46
CA PHE A 97 21.59 1.71 23.28
C PHE A 97 20.16 2.19 23.01
N MET A 98 19.96 3.51 22.90
CA MET A 98 18.65 4.10 22.61
C MET A 98 18.13 3.68 21.23
N VAL A 99 18.98 3.69 20.19
CA VAL A 99 18.63 3.27 18.82
C VAL A 99 18.21 1.80 18.79
N ILE A 100 18.96 0.91 19.45
CA ILE A 100 18.60 -0.52 19.50
C ILE A 100 17.29 -0.72 20.27
N SER A 101 17.11 -0.01 21.38
CA SER A 101 15.89 -0.10 22.20
C SER A 101 14.67 0.34 21.40
N ASP A 102 14.77 1.45 20.66
CA ASP A 102 13.73 1.92 19.75
C ASP A 102 13.43 0.89 18.65
N ALA A 103 14.47 0.33 18.01
CA ALA A 103 14.32 -0.69 16.98
C ALA A 103 13.60 -1.96 17.47
N ILE A 104 13.64 -2.26 18.78
CA ILE A 104 12.91 -3.38 19.39
C ILE A 104 11.47 -2.98 19.77
N ILE A 105 11.29 -1.79 20.37
CA ILE A 105 10.01 -1.38 20.95
C ILE A 105 9.06 -0.81 19.88
N SER A 106 9.56 0.05 19.01
CA SER A 106 8.77 0.82 18.04
C SER A 106 7.93 -0.04 17.08
N PRO A 107 8.46 -1.17 16.52
CA PRO A 107 7.65 -2.05 15.67
C PRO A 107 6.41 -2.63 16.37
N SER A 108 6.46 -2.80 17.70
CA SER A 108 5.31 -3.27 18.48
C SER A 108 4.14 -2.28 18.44
N GLY A 109 4.44 -0.98 18.43
CA GLY A 109 3.43 0.07 18.26
C GLY A 109 2.74 -0.01 16.91
N THR A 110 3.53 -0.20 15.83
CA THR A 110 2.99 -0.40 14.48
C THR A 110 2.14 -1.67 14.40
N GLY A 111 2.63 -2.77 14.98
CA GLY A 111 1.88 -4.03 15.08
C GLY A 111 0.53 -3.84 15.77
N ASN A 112 0.49 -3.11 16.88
CA ASN A 112 -0.74 -2.80 17.60
C ASN A 112 -1.73 -1.97 16.75
N ILE A 113 -1.24 -0.95 16.03
CA ILE A 113 -2.07 -0.13 15.12
C ILE A 113 -2.73 -1.02 14.06
N TYR A 114 -1.96 -1.89 13.39
CA TYR A 114 -2.52 -2.77 12.35
C TYR A 114 -3.41 -3.87 12.89
N MET A 115 -3.12 -4.41 14.08
CA MET A 115 -3.98 -5.38 14.75
C MET A 115 -5.33 -4.78 15.16
N ASN A 116 -5.39 -3.46 15.35
CA ASN A 116 -6.62 -2.73 15.63
C ASN A 116 -7.35 -2.28 14.36
N ALA A 117 -6.63 -1.86 13.31
CA ALA A 117 -7.24 -1.33 12.08
C ALA A 117 -7.74 -2.43 11.12
N THR A 118 -7.00 -3.53 10.97
CA THR A 118 -7.33 -4.60 9.99
C THR A 118 -8.67 -5.29 10.27
N PRO A 119 -9.03 -5.63 11.52
CA PRO A 119 -10.33 -6.23 11.82
C PRO A 119 -11.51 -5.34 11.43
N ARG A 120 -11.35 -4.00 11.49
CA ARG A 120 -12.39 -3.04 11.05
C ARG A 120 -12.61 -3.08 9.54
N VAL A 121 -11.54 -3.29 8.76
CA VAL A 121 -11.65 -3.47 7.30
C VAL A 121 -12.42 -4.75 6.96
N ILE A 122 -12.08 -5.86 7.63
CA ILE A 122 -12.76 -7.15 7.46
C ILE A 122 -14.25 -7.03 7.87
N TYR A 123 -14.53 -6.35 8.99
CA TYR A 123 -15.89 -6.04 9.41
C TYR A 123 -16.64 -5.21 8.34
N GLY A 124 -15.99 -4.19 7.76
CA GLY A 124 -16.54 -3.39 6.68
C GLY A 124 -16.91 -4.22 5.44
N TRP A 125 -16.03 -5.14 5.02
CA TRP A 125 -16.32 -6.06 3.93
C TRP A 125 -17.50 -6.99 4.22
N ALA A 126 -17.60 -7.49 5.45
CA ALA A 126 -18.70 -8.34 5.89
C ALA A 126 -20.02 -7.57 5.98
N LYS A 127 -20.00 -6.32 6.47
CA LYS A 127 -21.17 -5.42 6.52
C LYS A 127 -21.64 -5.05 5.11
N ALA A 128 -20.72 -4.83 4.18
CA ALA A 128 -21.02 -4.59 2.76
C ALA A 128 -21.51 -5.84 2.01
N GLY A 129 -21.67 -6.98 2.69
CA GLY A 129 -22.12 -8.23 2.08
C GLY A 129 -21.08 -8.91 1.19
N THR A 130 -19.84 -8.40 1.13
CA THR A 130 -18.76 -8.95 0.30
C THR A 130 -17.91 -10.01 1.01
N PHE A 131 -18.19 -10.29 2.29
CA PHE A 131 -17.50 -11.29 3.09
C PHE A 131 -18.45 -12.04 4.03
N PHE A 132 -17.95 -13.08 4.72
CA PHE A 132 -18.79 -13.92 5.57
C PHE A 132 -19.43 -13.13 6.74
N LYS A 133 -20.74 -13.31 6.96
CA LYS A 133 -21.49 -12.65 8.04
C LYS A 133 -20.93 -12.90 9.45
N ALA A 134 -20.18 -13.98 9.66
CA ALA A 134 -19.53 -14.25 10.95
C ALA A 134 -18.64 -13.08 11.42
N PHE A 135 -18.08 -12.32 10.48
CA PHE A 135 -17.20 -11.18 10.78
C PHE A 135 -17.93 -9.87 11.07
N THR A 136 -19.28 -9.84 10.98
CA THR A 136 -20.07 -8.67 11.44
C THR A 136 -20.33 -8.69 12.94
N HIS A 137 -19.94 -9.76 13.66
CA HIS A 137 -20.17 -9.87 15.10
C HIS A 137 -19.18 -8.99 15.89
N ILE A 138 -19.71 -7.96 16.54
CA ILE A 138 -18.97 -7.07 17.43
C ILE A 138 -19.15 -7.54 18.87
N ASP A 139 -18.05 -7.63 19.61
CA ASP A 139 -18.09 -7.91 21.04
C ASP A 139 -18.60 -6.69 21.82
N LYS A 140 -19.62 -6.89 22.67
CA LYS A 140 -20.30 -5.79 23.37
C LYS A 140 -19.41 -5.07 24.38
N ALA A 141 -18.46 -5.78 24.99
CA ALA A 141 -17.58 -5.21 26.02
C ALA A 141 -16.44 -4.38 25.43
N SER A 142 -15.80 -4.87 24.36
CA SER A 142 -14.65 -4.21 23.73
C SER A 142 -15.01 -3.31 22.55
N GLY A 143 -16.19 -3.48 21.93
CA GLY A 143 -16.56 -2.78 20.70
C GLY A 143 -15.79 -3.25 19.46
N ILE A 144 -15.04 -4.36 19.55
CA ILE A 144 -14.15 -4.85 18.48
C ILE A 144 -14.78 -6.08 17.80
N PRO A 145 -14.66 -6.23 16.47
CA PRO A 145 -15.05 -7.46 15.77
C PRO A 145 -14.08 -8.61 16.08
N ARG A 146 -14.29 -9.33 17.19
CA ARG A 146 -13.39 -10.40 17.66
C ARG A 146 -13.12 -11.51 16.64
N PRO A 147 -14.09 -12.01 15.85
CA PRO A 147 -13.79 -13.01 14.81
C PRO A 147 -12.82 -12.46 13.75
N ALA A 148 -12.96 -11.19 13.38
CA ALA A 148 -12.07 -10.54 12.43
C ALA A 148 -10.67 -10.31 13.01
N LEU A 149 -10.57 -10.08 14.32
CA LEU A 149 -9.30 -10.01 15.04
C LEU A 149 -8.55 -11.34 15.00
N TRP A 150 -9.22 -12.46 15.29
CA TRP A 150 -8.60 -13.78 15.20
C TRP A 150 -8.19 -14.15 13.78
N LEU A 151 -9.01 -13.80 12.79
CA LEU A 151 -8.63 -13.97 11.38
C LEU A 151 -7.39 -13.13 11.04
N THR A 152 -7.35 -11.87 11.47
CA THR A 152 -6.18 -10.98 11.27
C THR A 152 -4.93 -11.58 11.90
N PHE A 153 -5.02 -12.09 13.13
CA PHE A 153 -3.91 -12.75 13.81
C PHE A 153 -3.42 -14.00 13.06
N GLY A 154 -4.34 -14.88 12.66
CA GLY A 154 -4.00 -16.07 11.88
C GLY A 154 -3.35 -15.75 10.54
N LEU A 155 -3.88 -14.74 9.83
CA LEU A 155 -3.28 -14.25 8.59
C LEU A 155 -1.91 -13.62 8.82
N SER A 156 -1.71 -12.91 9.93
CA SER A 156 -0.41 -12.32 10.28
C SER A 156 0.66 -13.40 10.49
N ILE A 157 0.33 -14.48 11.20
CA ILE A 157 1.23 -15.64 11.34
C ILE A 157 1.47 -16.28 9.97
N PHE A 158 0.40 -16.59 9.22
CA PHE A 158 0.52 -17.22 7.92
C PHE A 158 1.37 -16.43 6.93
N TRP A 159 1.25 -15.10 6.90
CA TRP A 159 2.01 -14.24 6.00
C TRP A 159 3.43 -13.96 6.47
N THR A 160 3.77 -14.18 7.74
CA THR A 160 5.15 -13.94 8.24
C THR A 160 6.03 -15.19 8.16
N LEU A 161 5.45 -16.39 8.30
CA LEU A 161 6.20 -17.65 8.29
C LEU A 161 6.92 -18.04 6.97
N PRO A 162 6.36 -17.82 5.76
CA PRO A 162 6.92 -18.40 4.53
C PRO A 162 8.07 -17.57 3.94
N PHE A 163 8.34 -16.36 4.44
CA PHE A 163 9.34 -15.48 3.86
C PHE A 163 10.74 -15.81 4.37
N PRO A 164 11.71 -16.05 3.46
CA PRO A 164 13.07 -16.44 3.84
C PRO A 164 13.92 -15.26 4.35
N SER A 165 13.47 -14.01 4.13
CA SER A 165 14.14 -12.81 4.63
C SER A 165 13.17 -11.65 4.84
N TRP A 166 13.56 -10.71 5.71
CA TRP A 166 12.83 -9.46 5.94
C TRP A 166 12.69 -8.62 4.67
N GLU A 167 13.74 -8.53 3.85
CA GLU A 167 13.74 -7.74 2.61
C GLU A 167 12.70 -8.23 1.60
N GLN A 168 12.58 -9.55 1.44
CA GLN A 168 11.57 -10.13 0.56
C GLN A 168 10.15 -9.90 1.09
N LEU A 169 9.97 -9.97 2.41
CA LEU A 169 8.69 -9.67 3.06
C LEU A 169 8.28 -8.21 2.79
N ILE A 170 9.16 -7.23 3.07
CA ILE A 170 8.82 -5.81 2.88
C ILE A 170 8.61 -5.44 1.41
N SER A 171 9.33 -6.07 0.48
CA SER A 171 9.15 -5.83 -0.97
C SER A 171 7.74 -6.24 -1.42
N VAL A 172 7.29 -7.43 -1.01
CA VAL A 172 5.94 -7.92 -1.29
C VAL A 172 4.87 -7.08 -0.59
N VAL A 173 5.03 -6.79 0.71
CA VAL A 173 4.08 -5.97 1.48
C VAL A 173 3.95 -4.58 0.87
N SER A 174 5.06 -3.97 0.47
CA SER A 174 5.08 -2.65 -0.18
C SER A 174 4.36 -2.68 -1.51
N ALA A 175 4.68 -3.65 -2.39
CA ALA A 175 4.01 -3.80 -3.66
C ALA A 175 2.50 -4.00 -3.49
N ALA A 176 2.08 -4.86 -2.55
CA ALA A 176 0.67 -5.14 -2.27
C ALA A 176 -0.09 -3.90 -1.77
N LEU A 177 0.50 -3.15 -0.83
CA LEU A 177 -0.13 -1.94 -0.29
C LEU A 177 -0.21 -0.82 -1.34
N VAL A 178 0.83 -0.63 -2.14
CA VAL A 178 0.82 0.36 -3.23
C VAL A 178 -0.19 -0.01 -4.31
N LEU A 179 -0.32 -1.30 -4.63
CA LEU A 179 -1.34 -1.80 -5.55
C LEU A 179 -2.76 -1.49 -5.03
N SER A 180 -2.99 -1.66 -3.72
CA SER A 180 -4.24 -1.26 -3.07
C SER A 180 -4.49 0.25 -3.19
N TYR A 181 -3.45 1.08 -3.00
CA TYR A 181 -3.54 2.53 -3.15
C TYR A 181 -3.83 2.97 -4.59
N ALA A 182 -3.35 2.23 -5.60
CA ALA A 182 -3.64 2.52 -7.01
C ALA A 182 -5.15 2.47 -7.31
N ILE A 183 -5.93 1.67 -6.58
CA ILE A 183 -7.39 1.59 -6.81
C ILE A 183 -8.09 2.88 -6.35
N ALA A 184 -7.59 3.54 -5.30
CA ALA A 184 -8.22 4.71 -4.70
C ALA A 184 -8.47 5.90 -5.66
N PRO A 185 -7.50 6.40 -6.46
CA PRO A 185 -7.74 7.51 -7.37
C PRO A 185 -8.71 7.16 -8.51
N VAL A 186 -8.75 5.89 -8.95
CA VAL A 186 -9.71 5.43 -9.97
C VAL A 186 -11.12 5.40 -9.39
N THR A 187 -11.28 4.83 -8.19
CA THR A 187 -12.57 4.81 -7.48
C THR A 187 -13.06 6.22 -7.16
N ALA A 188 -12.18 7.12 -6.72
CA ALA A 188 -12.54 8.52 -6.48
C ALA A 188 -12.96 9.25 -7.78
N ALA A 189 -12.33 8.93 -8.91
CA ALA A 189 -12.73 9.46 -10.21
C ALA A 189 -14.10 8.92 -10.67
N GLY A 190 -14.35 7.63 -10.47
CA GLY A 190 -15.65 7.00 -10.69
C GLY A 190 -16.75 7.62 -9.82
N LEU A 191 -16.48 7.81 -8.52
CA LEU A 191 -17.41 8.43 -7.57
C LEU A 191 -17.77 9.86 -7.94
N ARG A 192 -16.80 10.62 -8.49
CA ARG A 192 -17.05 11.97 -8.99
C ARG A 192 -17.96 12.03 -10.21
N ARG A 193 -18.08 10.92 -10.95
CA ARG A 193 -18.91 10.81 -12.16
C ARG A 193 -20.28 10.22 -11.87
N ASN A 194 -20.37 9.17 -11.06
CA ASN A 194 -21.63 8.48 -10.80
C ASN A 194 -22.49 9.09 -9.68
N ALA A 195 -21.89 9.96 -8.84
CA ALA A 195 -22.56 10.69 -7.77
C ALA A 195 -22.09 12.16 -7.74
N PRO A 196 -22.36 12.96 -8.79
CA PRO A 196 -21.87 14.33 -8.90
C PRO A 196 -22.34 15.23 -7.76
N ASP A 197 -23.58 15.04 -7.30
CA ASP A 197 -24.29 15.88 -6.33
C ASP A 197 -24.02 15.51 -4.87
N LEU A 198 -23.27 14.43 -4.61
CA LEU A 198 -22.91 14.01 -3.26
C LEU A 198 -22.19 15.17 -2.53
N PRO A 199 -22.57 15.52 -1.29
CA PRO A 199 -21.85 16.50 -0.50
C PRO A 199 -20.41 16.01 -0.29
N ARG A 200 -19.43 16.85 -0.66
CA ARG A 200 -18.00 16.54 -0.54
C ARG A 200 -17.36 17.58 0.39
N PRO A 201 -17.33 17.33 1.70
CA PRO A 201 -16.78 18.28 2.67
C PRO A 201 -15.29 18.55 2.47
N PHE A 202 -14.56 17.57 1.93
CA PHE A 202 -13.18 17.73 1.49
C PHE A 202 -13.09 17.47 -0.02
N ARG A 203 -12.44 18.38 -0.74
CA ARG A 203 -12.15 18.24 -2.18
C ARG A 203 -10.67 18.45 -2.43
N VAL A 204 -10.04 17.43 -3.02
CA VAL A 204 -8.67 17.54 -3.54
C VAL A 204 -8.66 18.54 -4.71
N ARG A 205 -7.89 19.63 -4.55
CA ARG A 205 -7.66 20.64 -5.60
C ARG A 205 -6.94 19.99 -6.79
N ALA A 206 -7.23 20.40 -8.01
CA ALA A 206 -6.61 19.87 -9.23
C ALA A 206 -6.66 18.33 -9.39
N PHE A 207 -7.72 17.68 -8.88
CA PHE A 207 -7.87 16.21 -8.96
C PHE A 207 -7.81 15.65 -10.39
N GLY A 208 -8.20 16.42 -11.41
CA GLY A 208 -8.07 16.01 -12.81
C GLY A 208 -6.63 15.72 -13.23
N ILE A 209 -5.64 16.26 -12.50
CA ILE A 209 -4.21 16.01 -12.70
C ILE A 209 -3.67 15.07 -11.61
N ILE A 210 -4.00 15.33 -10.34
CA ILE A 210 -3.51 14.54 -9.21
C ILE A 210 -4.00 13.08 -9.28
N GLY A 211 -5.25 12.86 -9.71
CA GLY A 211 -5.82 11.52 -9.86
C GLY A 211 -5.00 10.64 -10.82
N PRO A 212 -4.87 10.99 -12.11
CA PRO A 212 -4.06 10.23 -13.05
C PRO A 212 -2.58 10.10 -12.63
N ILE A 213 -1.97 11.17 -12.12
CA ILE A 213 -0.56 11.14 -11.69
C ILE A 213 -0.36 10.18 -10.52
N SER A 214 -1.26 10.18 -9.52
CA SER A 214 -1.16 9.27 -8.38
C SER A 214 -1.30 7.80 -8.81
N PHE A 215 -2.23 7.49 -9.73
CA PHE A 215 -2.35 6.15 -10.30
C PHE A 215 -1.07 5.73 -11.03
N MET A 216 -0.52 6.62 -11.85
CA MET A 216 0.71 6.38 -12.60
C MET A 216 1.89 6.11 -11.68
N ILE A 217 2.09 6.93 -10.65
CA ILE A 217 3.17 6.74 -9.66
C ILE A 217 3.00 5.40 -8.94
N SER A 218 1.77 5.06 -8.50
CA SER A 218 1.51 3.77 -7.86
C SER A 218 1.81 2.60 -8.81
N ALA A 219 1.43 2.69 -10.09
CA ALA A 219 1.73 1.67 -11.09
C ALA A 219 3.25 1.51 -11.33
N LEU A 220 3.99 2.61 -11.36
CA LEU A 220 5.45 2.61 -11.51
C LEU A 220 6.14 1.97 -10.30
N ILE A 221 5.72 2.31 -9.08
CA ILE A 221 6.29 1.71 -7.86
C ILE A 221 6.03 0.19 -7.83
N VAL A 222 4.83 -0.24 -8.19
CA VAL A 222 4.48 -1.67 -8.33
C VAL A 222 5.39 -2.33 -9.36
N TYR A 223 5.59 -1.70 -10.52
CA TYR A 223 6.48 -2.21 -11.57
C TYR A 223 7.94 -2.36 -11.10
N TRP A 224 8.46 -1.35 -10.39
CA TRP A 224 9.84 -1.36 -9.86
C TRP A 224 10.07 -2.42 -8.78
N SER A 225 9.02 -3.00 -8.20
CA SER A 225 9.12 -4.16 -7.30
C SER A 225 9.65 -5.42 -8.00
N GLY A 226 9.54 -5.45 -9.32
CA GLY A 226 10.15 -6.46 -10.18
C GLY A 226 9.39 -7.77 -10.27
N TRP A 227 9.86 -8.61 -11.19
CA TRP A 227 9.18 -9.83 -11.62
C TRP A 227 8.87 -10.81 -10.49
N ASN A 228 9.86 -11.17 -9.67
CA ASN A 228 9.70 -12.18 -8.62
C ASN A 228 8.61 -11.79 -7.61
N THR A 229 8.58 -10.50 -7.23
CA THR A 229 7.58 -9.96 -6.31
C THR A 229 6.20 -9.96 -6.96
N LEU A 230 6.10 -9.47 -8.20
CA LEU A 230 4.82 -9.34 -8.90
C LEU A 230 4.20 -10.66 -9.34
N SER A 231 5.00 -11.61 -9.85
CA SER A 231 4.51 -12.92 -10.28
C SER A 231 3.88 -13.69 -9.12
N TRP A 232 4.52 -13.63 -7.94
CA TRP A 232 4.00 -14.26 -6.73
C TRP A 232 2.76 -13.53 -6.20
N LEU A 233 2.83 -12.20 -6.08
CA LEU A 233 1.73 -11.38 -5.53
C LEU A 233 0.46 -11.50 -6.38
N LEU A 234 0.58 -11.34 -7.69
CA LEU A 234 -0.56 -11.35 -8.59
C LEU A 234 -1.04 -12.78 -8.87
N GLY A 235 -0.14 -13.77 -8.87
CA GLY A 235 -0.53 -15.19 -8.88
C GLY A 235 -1.40 -15.55 -7.68
N LEU A 236 -0.99 -15.13 -6.47
CA LEU A 236 -1.79 -15.28 -5.27
C LEU A 236 -3.13 -14.54 -5.37
N GLN A 237 -3.14 -13.31 -5.91
CA GLN A 237 -4.37 -12.53 -6.05
C GLN A 237 -5.38 -13.19 -7.01
N ILE A 238 -4.90 -13.83 -8.07
CA ILE A 238 -5.73 -14.65 -8.96
C ILE A 238 -6.32 -15.82 -8.17
N VAL A 239 -5.51 -16.55 -7.40
CA VAL A 239 -5.99 -17.66 -6.55
C VAL A 239 -7.07 -17.17 -5.58
N MET A 240 -6.83 -16.05 -4.89
CA MET A 240 -7.79 -15.46 -3.95
C MET A 240 -9.07 -15.00 -4.64
N PHE A 241 -8.98 -14.48 -5.87
CA PHE A 241 -10.15 -14.14 -6.68
C PHE A 241 -10.97 -15.38 -7.06
N VAL A 242 -10.33 -16.48 -7.47
CA VAL A 242 -11.04 -17.74 -7.75
C VAL A 242 -11.71 -18.27 -6.47
N VAL A 243 -11.01 -18.25 -5.33
CA VAL A 243 -11.58 -18.64 -4.02
C VAL A 243 -12.78 -17.76 -3.66
N TYR A 244 -12.68 -16.45 -3.87
CA TYR A 244 -13.78 -15.52 -3.66
C TYR A 244 -15.00 -15.87 -4.52
N VAL A 245 -14.80 -16.13 -5.82
CA VAL A 245 -15.88 -16.53 -6.74
C VAL A 245 -16.50 -17.87 -6.33
N MET A 246 -15.71 -18.86 -5.90
CA MET A 246 -16.21 -20.12 -5.36
C MET A 246 -17.03 -19.93 -4.08
N CYS A 247 -16.67 -18.94 -3.26
CA CYS A 247 -17.39 -18.61 -2.02
C CYS A 247 -18.59 -17.68 -2.24
N LYS A 248 -18.78 -17.13 -3.45
CA LYS A 248 -19.87 -16.19 -3.79
C LYS A 248 -21.26 -16.75 -3.44
N GLY A 249 -21.48 -18.06 -3.61
CA GLY A 249 -22.76 -18.69 -3.23
C GLY A 249 -23.06 -18.66 -1.71
N LYS A 250 -22.06 -18.36 -0.87
CA LYS A 250 -22.17 -18.23 0.59
C LYS A 250 -22.09 -16.78 1.08
N VAL A 251 -21.99 -15.82 0.16
CA VAL A 251 -21.77 -14.39 0.44
C VAL A 251 -22.89 -13.59 -0.26
N PRO A 252 -23.67 -12.76 0.46
CA PRO A 252 -24.86 -12.14 -0.12
C PRO A 252 -24.51 -11.01 -1.10
N GLU A 253 -24.76 -11.21 -2.40
CA GLU A 253 -24.75 -10.14 -3.40
C GLU A 253 -26.18 -9.82 -3.86
N HIS A 254 -26.70 -8.63 -3.58
CA HIS A 254 -28.09 -8.28 -3.95
C HIS A 254 -28.26 -6.89 -4.58
N THR A 255 -27.23 -6.30 -5.21
CA THR A 255 -27.35 -4.91 -5.69
C THR A 255 -27.02 -4.67 -7.16
N VAL A 256 -26.19 -5.49 -7.83
CA VAL A 256 -25.76 -5.25 -9.22
C VAL A 256 -25.58 -6.53 -10.03
N SER A 257 -25.97 -6.51 -11.31
CA SER A 257 -25.85 -7.66 -12.22
C SER A 257 -24.38 -8.03 -12.49
N LEU A 258 -24.11 -9.32 -12.72
CA LEU A 258 -22.75 -9.83 -12.99
C LEU A 258 -22.10 -9.13 -14.19
N ALA A 259 -22.85 -8.87 -15.26
CA ALA A 259 -22.34 -8.15 -16.43
C ALA A 259 -21.84 -6.74 -16.07
N GLN A 260 -22.57 -6.04 -15.19
CA GLN A 260 -22.16 -4.72 -14.71
C GLN A 260 -20.95 -4.79 -13.77
N GLN A 261 -20.87 -5.82 -12.91
CA GLN A 261 -19.71 -6.06 -12.05
C GLN A 261 -18.44 -6.31 -12.88
N VAL A 262 -18.54 -7.14 -13.93
CA VAL A 262 -17.42 -7.41 -14.85
C VAL A 262 -17.04 -6.13 -15.58
N LYS A 263 -18.01 -5.41 -16.17
CA LYS A 263 -17.73 -4.15 -16.87
C LYS A 263 -17.01 -3.14 -15.97
N SER A 264 -17.41 -3.04 -14.70
CA SER A 264 -16.86 -2.06 -13.75
C SER A 264 -15.49 -2.44 -13.19
N SER A 265 -15.13 -3.72 -13.23
CA SER A 265 -13.86 -4.25 -12.68
C SER A 265 -12.86 -4.70 -13.74
N LEU A 266 -13.24 -4.80 -15.02
CA LEU A 266 -12.39 -5.31 -16.10
C LEU A 266 -11.08 -4.53 -16.26
N TRP A 267 -11.11 -3.21 -16.06
CA TRP A 267 -9.91 -2.36 -16.10
C TRP A 267 -8.84 -2.82 -15.10
N LEU A 268 -9.25 -3.30 -13.93
CA LEU A 268 -8.33 -3.76 -12.88
C LEU A 268 -7.69 -5.09 -13.26
N ILE A 269 -8.46 -6.00 -13.86
CA ILE A 269 -7.95 -7.29 -14.35
C ILE A 269 -6.93 -7.05 -15.47
N VAL A 270 -7.27 -6.17 -16.43
CA VAL A 270 -6.35 -5.81 -17.52
C VAL A 270 -5.12 -5.07 -16.99
N PHE A 271 -5.27 -4.20 -16.00
CA PHE A 271 -4.14 -3.54 -15.33
C PHE A 271 -3.17 -4.57 -14.74
N TYR A 272 -3.69 -5.56 -13.99
CA TYR A 272 -2.85 -6.62 -13.43
C TYR A 272 -2.21 -7.50 -14.51
N ALA A 273 -2.92 -7.83 -15.58
CA ALA A 273 -2.35 -8.59 -16.69
C ALA A 273 -1.23 -7.82 -17.40
N LEU A 274 -1.43 -6.52 -17.65
CA LEU A 274 -0.43 -5.66 -18.29
C LEU A 274 0.77 -5.42 -17.38
N ILE A 275 0.58 -5.21 -16.08
CA ILE A 275 1.71 -5.00 -15.15
C ILE A 275 2.56 -6.28 -15.03
N ILE A 276 1.94 -7.46 -15.01
CA ILE A 276 2.66 -8.75 -15.08
C ILE A 276 3.44 -8.84 -16.39
N LEU A 277 2.79 -8.57 -17.52
CA LEU A 277 3.42 -8.65 -18.83
C LEU A 277 4.63 -7.71 -18.94
N PHE A 278 4.47 -6.45 -18.54
CA PHE A 278 5.58 -5.49 -18.55
C PHE A 278 6.67 -5.85 -17.54
N SER A 279 6.31 -6.38 -16.38
CA SER A 279 7.29 -6.87 -15.41
C SER A 279 8.10 -8.05 -15.97
N TRP A 280 7.45 -8.95 -16.70
CA TRP A 280 8.10 -10.07 -17.37
C TRP A 280 9.03 -9.62 -18.51
N LEU A 281 8.60 -8.65 -19.31
CA LEU A 281 9.37 -8.16 -20.47
C LEU A 281 10.43 -7.10 -20.12
N GLY A 282 10.28 -6.45 -18.98
CA GLY A 282 11.05 -5.28 -18.60
C GLY A 282 12.37 -5.57 -17.89
N SER A 283 13.05 -4.49 -17.48
CA SER A 283 14.41 -4.58 -16.92
C SER A 283 14.47 -4.92 -15.42
N PHE A 284 13.36 -4.83 -14.69
CA PHE A 284 13.29 -5.09 -13.24
C PHE A 284 13.06 -6.57 -12.93
N GLY A 285 14.07 -7.41 -13.17
CA GLY A 285 14.05 -8.85 -12.88
C GLY A 285 13.32 -9.72 -13.92
N GLY A 286 12.88 -9.13 -15.03
CA GLY A 286 12.30 -9.83 -16.18
C GLY A 286 13.33 -10.23 -17.23
N LEU A 287 12.86 -10.52 -18.44
CA LEU A 287 13.65 -10.91 -19.62
C LEU A 287 14.47 -9.77 -20.23
N ASN A 288 14.20 -8.51 -19.83
CA ASN A 288 14.89 -7.32 -20.33
C ASN A 288 14.82 -7.16 -21.86
N VAL A 289 13.68 -7.52 -22.46
CA VAL A 289 13.37 -7.29 -23.89
C VAL A 289 13.11 -5.81 -24.13
N ILE A 290 12.43 -5.17 -23.18
CA ILE A 290 12.23 -3.71 -23.17
C ILE A 290 13.23 -3.13 -22.17
N GLY A 291 14.27 -2.48 -22.68
CA GLY A 291 15.31 -1.88 -21.87
C GLY A 291 14.85 -0.57 -21.19
N HIS A 292 15.47 -0.29 -20.05
CA HIS A 292 15.32 0.99 -19.36
C HIS A 292 15.88 2.15 -20.21
N PRO A 293 15.23 3.34 -20.28
CA PRO A 293 14.04 3.78 -19.53
C PRO A 293 12.70 3.54 -20.25
N TRP A 294 12.71 2.89 -21.41
CA TRP A 294 11.51 2.73 -22.24
C TRP A 294 10.44 1.87 -21.58
N ASP A 295 10.85 0.88 -20.80
CA ASP A 295 9.94 0.09 -19.99
C ASP A 295 9.10 0.93 -19.02
N THR A 296 9.73 1.87 -18.35
CA THR A 296 9.15 2.78 -17.35
C THR A 296 8.20 3.76 -18.04
N VAL A 297 8.60 4.29 -19.20
CA VAL A 297 7.74 5.17 -20.02
C VAL A 297 6.50 4.43 -20.52
N LEU A 298 6.64 3.18 -20.95
CA LEU A 298 5.52 2.36 -21.41
C LEU A 298 4.53 2.05 -20.29
N VAL A 299 5.03 1.70 -19.09
CA VAL A 299 4.19 1.49 -17.91
C VAL A 299 3.46 2.78 -17.53
N ALA A 300 4.15 3.93 -17.57
CA ALA A 300 3.52 5.22 -17.31
C ALA A 300 2.38 5.52 -18.32
N ALA A 301 2.64 5.37 -19.63
CA ALA A 301 1.64 5.59 -20.67
C ALA A 301 0.44 4.63 -20.54
N MET A 302 0.71 3.34 -20.29
CA MET A 302 -0.34 2.33 -20.06
C MET A 302 -1.20 2.69 -18.85
N SER A 303 -0.58 3.11 -17.75
CA SER A 303 -1.30 3.45 -16.51
C SER A 303 -2.29 4.60 -16.72
N LEU A 304 -1.94 5.61 -17.53
CA LEU A 304 -2.86 6.70 -17.86
C LEU A 304 -4.07 6.20 -18.66
N GLY A 305 -3.84 5.33 -19.65
CA GLY A 305 -4.93 4.70 -20.41
C GLY A 305 -5.89 3.91 -19.52
N ILE A 306 -5.34 3.08 -18.63
CA ILE A 306 -6.10 2.31 -17.64
C ILE A 306 -6.87 3.23 -16.69
N TYR A 307 -6.25 4.30 -16.18
CA TYR A 307 -6.91 5.25 -15.27
C TYR A 307 -8.18 5.84 -15.90
N TYR A 308 -8.07 6.35 -17.13
CA TYR A 308 -9.21 6.96 -17.81
C TYR A 308 -10.29 5.94 -18.16
N TRP A 309 -9.90 4.71 -18.51
CA TRP A 309 -10.84 3.62 -18.73
C TRP A 309 -11.58 3.24 -17.45
N GLY A 310 -10.86 2.98 -16.36
CA GLY A 310 -11.44 2.62 -15.06
C GLY A 310 -12.36 3.71 -14.50
N ALA A 311 -11.97 4.97 -14.66
CA ALA A 311 -12.82 6.09 -14.27
C ALA A 311 -14.12 6.16 -15.10
N ARG A 312 -14.15 5.66 -16.35
CA ARG A 312 -15.34 5.65 -17.22
C ARG A 312 -16.19 4.40 -17.06
N SER A 313 -15.61 3.31 -16.56
CA SER A 313 -16.31 2.04 -16.37
C SER A 313 -17.11 1.96 -15.06
N CYS A 314 -17.19 3.04 -14.28
CA CYS A 314 -17.96 3.06 -13.03
C CYS A 314 -19.46 2.78 -13.27
N LEU A 315 -20.18 2.50 -12.18
CA LEU A 315 -21.65 2.36 -12.23
C LEU A 315 -22.29 3.63 -12.83
N PRO A 316 -23.38 3.52 -13.61
CA PRO A 316 -24.06 4.68 -14.16
C PRO A 316 -24.60 5.65 -13.10
N GLN A 317 -25.12 5.09 -12.00
CA GLN A 317 -25.60 5.82 -10.84
C GLN A 317 -25.09 5.12 -9.58
N ALA A 318 -24.72 5.89 -8.56
CA ALA A 318 -24.34 5.32 -7.27
C ALA A 318 -25.55 4.62 -6.63
N ASN A 319 -25.33 3.40 -6.14
CA ASN A 319 -26.32 2.61 -5.40
C ASN A 319 -25.92 2.63 -3.93
N PHE A 320 -26.58 3.46 -3.13
CA PHE A 320 -26.41 3.49 -1.68
C PHE A 320 -27.45 2.54 -1.07
N SER A 321 -27.00 1.49 -0.39
CA SER A 321 -27.91 0.66 0.43
C SER A 321 -28.35 1.48 1.64
N GLY A 322 -29.66 1.55 1.90
CA GLY A 322 -30.38 2.54 2.71
C GLY A 322 -30.08 2.66 4.22
N ASP A 323 -28.87 2.38 4.69
CA ASP A 323 -28.41 2.71 6.05
C ASP A 323 -27.68 4.08 6.11
N GLU A 324 -27.52 4.76 4.96
CA GLU A 324 -26.84 6.08 4.87
C GLU A 324 -27.83 7.27 4.82
N GLU A 325 -29.12 7.04 5.06
CA GLU A 325 -30.16 8.09 5.16
C GLU A 325 -30.45 8.57 6.60
N GLU A 326 -29.74 8.07 7.62
CA GLU A 326 -29.78 8.58 9.01
C GLU A 326 -28.47 9.28 9.42
#